data_AF-A0A2N5K2Y4-F1
#
_entry.id   AF-A0A2N5K2Y4-F1
#
_cell.length_a   1.000
_cell.length_b   1.000
_cell.length_c   1.000
_cell.angle_alpha   90.00
_cell.angle_beta   90.00
_cell.angle_gamma   90.00
#
_symmetry.space_group_name_H-M   'P 1'
#
loop_
_entity.id
_entity.type
_entity.pdbx_description
1 polymer ?
#
loop_
_entity_poly.entity_id
_entity_poly.type
_entity_poly.pdbx_seq_one_letter_code
_entity_poly.pdbx_strand_id
1 'polypeptide(L)' 'MYGWSVLHCLPVGMAEQPSAATDAVMRTATLRGYAYEAGFRDVEVLPSDNFFFRFYSLIR' A
#
# COMPACT_ATOMS: atom_id res chain seq x y z
N MET A 1 1.52 16.46 -0.91
CA MET A 1 2.08 15.15 -1.32
C MET A 1 1.10 14.33 -2.17
N TYR A 2 -0.22 14.47 -2.01
CA TYR A 2 -1.23 13.79 -2.84
C TYR A 2 -1.04 13.93 -4.36
N GLY A 3 -0.66 15.11 -4.86
CA GLY A 3 -0.46 15.33 -6.29
C GLY A 3 0.59 14.40 -6.92
N TRP A 4 1.63 14.03 -6.17
CA TRP A 4 2.64 13.09 -6.66
C TRP A 4 2.12 11.65 -6.72
N SER A 5 1.29 11.25 -5.75
CA SER A 5 0.63 9.94 -5.75
C SER A 5 -0.22 9.76 -7.01
N VAL A 6 -1.03 10.77 -7.33
CA VAL A 6 -1.99 10.72 -8.44
C VAL A 6 -1.31 10.94 -9.79
N LEU A 7 -0.38 11.88 -9.90
CA LEU A 7 0.19 12.27 -11.20
C LEU A 7 1.43 11.47 -11.59
N HIS A 8 2.04 10.73 -10.66
CA HIS A 8 3.22 9.92 -10.93
C HIS A 8 3.05 8.47 -10.50
N CYS A 9 2.81 8.20 -9.21
CA CYS A 9 2.79 6.82 -8.70
C CYS A 9 1.67 5.97 -9.33
N LEU A 10 0.46 6.53 -9.47
CA LEU A 10 -0.67 5.84 -10.08
C LEU A 10 -0.42 5.53 -11.58
N PRO A 11 -0.06 6.50 -12.45
CA PRO A 11 0.27 6.22 -13.85
C PRO A 11 1.37 5.17 -14.02
N VAL A 12 2.43 5.23 -13.20
CA VAL A 12 3.50 4.23 -13.22
C VAL A 12 2.94 2.85 -12.86
N GLY A 13 2.13 2.75 -11.81
CA GLY A 13 1.46 1.51 -11.42
C GLY A 13 0.50 0.96 -12.46
N MET A 14 -0.01 1.77 -13.39
CA MET A 14 -0.92 1.35 -14.45
C MET A 14 -0.21 0.91 -15.75
N ALA A 15 1.05 1.30 -15.93
CA ALA A 15 1.77 1.15 -17.20
C ALA A 15 2.10 -0.33 -17.54
N GLU A 16 2.42 -1.14 -16.54
CA GLU A 16 2.73 -2.57 -16.70
C GLU A 16 1.55 -3.43 -16.22
N GLN A 17 1.32 -4.56 -16.89
CA GLN A 17 0.21 -5.47 -16.60
C GLN A 17 0.70 -6.91 -16.44
N PRO A 18 0.14 -7.71 -15.51
CA PRO A 18 -1.00 -7.37 -14.64
C PRO A 18 -0.59 -6.51 -13.44
N SER A 19 -1.40 -5.49 -13.13
CA SER A 19 -1.17 -4.62 -11.97
C SER A 19 -2.48 -4.30 -11.23
N ALA A 20 -2.36 -4.11 -9.91
CA ALA A 20 -3.45 -3.62 -9.08
C ALA A 20 -3.69 -2.09 -9.19
N ALA A 21 -2.84 -1.38 -9.96
CA ALA A 21 -2.90 0.07 -10.16
C ALA A 21 -2.98 0.87 -8.86
N THR A 22 -2.28 0.42 -7.82
CA THR A 22 -2.27 1.07 -6.51
C THR A 22 -1.34 2.27 -6.52
N ASP A 23 -1.81 3.39 -5.97
CA ASP A 23 -0.97 4.55 -5.71
C ASP A 23 -0.37 4.52 -4.29
N ALA A 24 0.31 5.59 -3.89
CA ALA A 24 0.93 5.67 -2.56
C ALA A 24 -0.10 5.88 -1.42
N VAL A 25 -1.35 6.23 -1.75
CA VAL A 25 -2.40 6.54 -0.78
C VAL A 25 -3.40 5.40 -0.74
N MET A 26 -3.07 4.36 0.03
CA MET A 26 -3.94 3.21 0.22
C MET A 26 -4.48 3.10 1.65
N ARG A 27 -5.68 2.52 1.78
CA ARG A 27 -6.25 2.18 3.09
C ARG A 27 -5.63 0.89 3.61
N THR A 28 -5.52 0.75 4.93
CA THR A 28 -5.01 -0.46 5.58
C THR A 28 -5.72 -1.75 5.13
N ALA A 29 -7.03 -1.68 4.85
CA ALA A 29 -7.78 -2.83 4.34
C ALA A 29 -7.26 -3.32 2.97
N THR A 30 -6.86 -2.40 2.09
CA THR A 30 -6.27 -2.72 0.79
C THR A 30 -4.91 -3.42 0.96
N LEU A 31 -4.06 -2.89 1.86
CA LEU A 31 -2.76 -3.50 2.15
C LEU A 31 -2.91 -4.93 2.71
N ARG A 32 -3.90 -5.13 3.60
CA ARG A 32 -4.24 -6.47 4.12
C ARG A 32 -4.62 -7.44 3.01
N GLY A 33 -5.45 -7.00 2.07
CA GLY A 33 -5.79 -7.79 0.88
C GLY A 33 -4.54 -8.27 0.13
N TYR A 34 -3.64 -7.34 -0.21
CA TYR A 34 -2.39 -7.68 -0.89
C TYR A 34 -1.49 -8.62 -0.09
N ALA A 35 -1.40 -8.42 1.22
CA ALA A 35 -0.61 -9.29 2.09
C ALA A 35 -1.16 -10.73 2.08
N TYR A 36 -2.48 -10.90 2.18
CA TYR A 36 -3.11 -12.21 2.12
C TYR A 36 -2.95 -12.88 0.75
N GLU A 37 -3.14 -12.12 -0.34
CA GLU A 37 -2.92 -12.61 -1.70
C GLU A 37 -1.46 -13.04 -1.93
N ALA A 38 -0.50 -12.34 -1.31
CA ALA A 38 0.91 -12.69 -1.34
C ALA A 38 1.30 -13.85 -0.39
N GLY A 39 0.34 -14.40 0.39
CA GLY A 39 0.54 -15.54 1.28
C GLY A 39 1.07 -15.19 2.67
N PHE A 40 1.00 -13.93 3.09
CA PHE A 40 1.21 -13.56 4.48
C PHE A 40 -0.01 -13.96 5.32
N ARG A 41 0.23 -14.26 6.60
CA ARG A 41 -0.80 -14.68 7.55
C ARG A 41 -1.57 -13.51 8.14
N ASP A 42 -0.91 -12.38 8.38
CA ASP A 42 -1.54 -11.21 9.01
C ASP A 42 -0.74 -9.91 8.77
N VAL A 43 -1.38 -8.78 9.04
CA VAL A 43 -0.81 -7.43 8.99
C VAL A 43 -1.15 -6.66 10.27
N GLU A 44 -0.10 -6.37 11.03
CA GLU A 44 -0.18 -5.55 12.24
C GLU A 44 0.17 -4.09 11.92
N VAL A 45 -0.60 -3.15 12.47
CA VAL A 45 -0.33 -1.71 12.36
C VAL A 45 0.52 -1.30 13.54
N LEU A 46 1.71 -0.76 13.27
CA LEU A 46 2.62 -0.31 14.32
C LEU A 46 2.25 1.11 14.79
N PRO A 47 2.34 1.40 16.09
CA PRO A 47 2.18 2.76 16.58
C PRO A 47 3.30 3.63 16.00
N SER A 48 2.92 4.77 15.41
CA SER A 48 3.88 5.73 14.86
C SER A 48 3.42 7.15 15.08
N ASP A 49 4.31 8.01 15.56
CA ASP A 49 4.09 9.46 15.67
C ASP A 49 4.19 10.20 14.32
N ASN A 50 4.30 9.46 13.22
CA ASN A 50 4.39 10.03 11.88
C ASN A 50 2.99 10.38 11.35
N PHE A 51 2.82 11.65 10.95
CA PHE A 51 1.55 12.14 10.40
C PHE A 51 1.29 11.67 8.95
N PHE A 52 2.33 11.35 8.20
CA PHE A 52 2.24 11.02 6.78
C PHE A 52 2.24 9.52 6.50
N PHE A 53 3.03 8.75 7.25
CA PHE A 53 3.20 7.32 7.03
C PHE A 53 2.67 6.52 8.21
N ARG A 54 2.00 5.41 7.89
CA ARG A 54 1.70 4.34 8.85
C ARG A 54 2.63 3.17 8.53
N PHE A 55 3.21 2.58 9.57
CA PHE A 55 4.08 1.42 9.42
C PHE A 55 3.31 0.12 9.70
N TYR A 56 3.65 -0.92 8.95
CA TYR A 56 2.99 -2.22 9.03
C TYR A 56 4.03 -3.33 9.17
N SER A 57 3.74 -4.30 10.02
CA SER A 57 4.49 -5.55 10.10
C SER A 57 3.72 -6.64 9.36
N LEU A 58 4.38 -7.31 8.41
CA LEU A 58 3.80 -8.42 7.65
C LEU A 58 4.23 -9.74 8.30
N ILE A 59 3.26 -10.52 8.77
CA ILE A 59 3.49 -11.76 9.50
C ILE A 59 3.38 -12.93 8.51
N ARG A 60 4.36 -13.83 8.49
CA ARG A 60 4.39 -15.00 7.61
C ARG A 60 3.76 -16.24 8.27
#